data_AF-A0A4U0X3Z1-F1
#
_entry.id   AF-A0A4U0X3Z1-F1
#
_cell.length_a   1.000
_cell.length_b   1.000
_cell.length_c   1.000
_cell.angle_alpha   90.00
_cell.angle_beta   90.00
_cell.angle_gamma   90.00
#
_symmetry.space_group_name_H-M   'P 1'
#
loop_
_entity.id
_entity.type
_entity.pdbx_description
1 polymer ?
#
loop_
_entity_poly.entity_id
_entity_poly.type
_entity_poly.pdbx_seq_one_letter_code
_entity_poly.pdbx_strand_id
1 'polypeptide(L)'
;MSRPNAGKSGKPGKPSSTDPSKSSTERNEYIPSFIAKKPFYVSDALASDSDYLEHQRLQNDNREKNDSLANAKWYDRGAITSGVKATKYRKGACENCGSMSHKDKDCLQRKRKHGAKWTGRDIAGDEKVEEVRLGWDAKRDRWNGFEAGEYKEVVEDFEVVEEMRKRKARAAAGGGGEDGEEGGDGEEGAKYEEETDMGRKQSTSTRQLRLREDTAKYLLNLDLDSAKYDPKTRSMLDTATSTNELIAEDGFQKASGDAAEFERATRYAWETQERGDGDRIHLQANPTEAQLTRKRKAEDDTEKQEKRRKELADKYGAQDAVVKKPGGLAGESSERYVEYDERGRIKGAERERKEKSMYAEDVLVNNHTGVWGSWWEKFQWGYACCHSTVKNSFCTGEEGRKAAEEAELFSKGMLLLPAGEEDSNVEEEVSQLTKEEEDPVEEKTSHNPNAPDRPEKQNLDESRRRMEELKAGITEEEMERYRKERTNKSDPMAAMLGRDELVG
;
A
#
# COMPACT_ATOMS: atom_id res chain seq x y z
N MET A 1 67.15 -2.64 -21.38
CA MET A 1 66.22 -1.89 -22.26
C MET A 1 65.41 -0.95 -21.38
N SER A 2 65.88 0.29 -21.22
CA SER A 2 65.22 1.32 -20.42
C SER A 2 63.93 1.77 -21.07
N ARG A 3 62.82 1.72 -20.34
CA ARG A 3 61.57 2.40 -20.70
C ARG A 3 61.36 3.56 -19.70
N PRO A 4 61.25 4.81 -20.17
CA PRO A 4 61.10 5.95 -19.29
C PRO A 4 59.68 6.05 -18.73
N ASN A 5 59.66 6.36 -17.44
CA ASN A 5 58.54 6.73 -16.60
C ASN A 5 57.97 8.08 -17.07
N ALA A 6 56.68 8.13 -17.40
CA ALA A 6 55.93 9.36 -17.64
C ALA A 6 54.66 9.35 -16.79
N GLY A 7 54.81 9.71 -15.52
CA GLY A 7 53.70 10.01 -14.64
C GLY A 7 52.99 11.29 -15.09
N LYS A 8 51.75 11.16 -15.55
CA LYS A 8 50.74 12.23 -15.49
C LYS A 8 49.69 11.81 -14.48
N SER A 9 49.88 12.23 -13.24
CA SER A 9 48.87 12.20 -12.20
C SER A 9 47.79 13.23 -12.51
N GLY A 10 46.82 12.86 -13.35
CA GLY A 10 45.52 13.54 -13.40
C GLY A 10 44.75 13.15 -12.15
N LYS A 11 44.54 14.08 -11.23
CA LYS A 11 43.65 13.87 -10.08
C LYS A 11 42.24 13.56 -10.62
N PRO A 12 41.58 12.45 -10.20
CA PRO A 12 40.15 12.32 -10.45
C PRO A 12 39.42 13.43 -9.68
N GLY A 13 38.48 14.10 -10.37
CA GLY A 13 37.65 15.16 -9.79
C GLY A 13 36.91 14.69 -8.55
N LYS A 14 36.71 15.61 -7.61
CA LYS A 14 35.92 15.35 -6.39
C LYS A 14 34.50 14.92 -6.77
N PRO A 15 33.91 13.90 -6.12
CA PRO A 15 32.49 13.60 -6.31
C PRO A 15 31.64 14.71 -5.68
N SER A 16 30.65 15.21 -6.42
CA SER A 16 29.64 16.11 -5.87
C SER A 16 28.72 15.33 -4.92
N SER A 17 28.39 15.97 -3.80
CA SER A 17 27.52 15.42 -2.75
C SER A 17 26.09 15.29 -3.26
N THR A 18 25.56 14.08 -3.26
CA THR A 18 24.17 13.77 -3.64
C THR A 18 23.23 14.06 -2.47
N ASP A 19 22.59 15.24 -2.49
CA ASP A 19 21.34 15.51 -1.78
C ASP A 19 20.18 15.36 -2.78
N PRO A 20 19.15 14.54 -2.52
CA PRO A 20 18.09 14.22 -3.49
C PRO A 20 17.05 15.33 -3.73
N SER A 21 17.05 16.42 -2.97
CA SER A 21 16.01 17.47 -3.02
C SER A 21 16.36 18.71 -3.85
N LYS A 22 17.57 18.78 -4.42
CA LYS A 22 17.94 19.81 -5.40
C LYS A 22 18.29 19.12 -6.70
N SER A 23 17.46 19.29 -7.73
CA SER A 23 17.87 18.97 -9.10
C SER A 23 19.24 19.58 -9.32
N SER A 24 20.27 18.76 -9.56
CA SER A 24 21.62 19.23 -9.71
C SER A 24 21.70 20.16 -10.92
N THR A 25 21.67 21.47 -10.66
CA THR A 25 22.00 22.56 -11.59
C THR A 25 23.45 22.48 -12.10
N GLU A 26 24.21 21.46 -11.69
CA GLU A 26 25.55 21.22 -12.18
C GLU A 26 25.52 20.88 -13.68
N ARG A 27 26.31 21.64 -14.44
CA ARG A 27 26.43 21.51 -15.90
C ARG A 27 26.99 20.13 -16.24
N ASN A 28 26.15 19.25 -16.79
CA ASN A 28 26.63 17.98 -17.32
C ASN A 28 27.57 18.23 -18.52
N GLU A 29 28.84 17.85 -18.35
CA GLU A 29 29.93 18.04 -19.32
C GLU A 29 29.68 17.30 -20.65
N TYR A 30 28.87 16.24 -20.61
CA TYR A 30 28.55 15.43 -21.78
C TYR A 30 27.44 16.02 -22.64
N ILE A 31 26.75 17.08 -22.20
CA ILE A 31 25.74 17.74 -23.03
C ILE A 31 26.46 18.61 -24.06
N PRO A 32 26.27 18.33 -25.37
CA PRO A 32 26.93 19.11 -26.42
C PRO A 32 26.61 20.60 -26.33
N SER A 33 27.58 21.42 -26.69
CA SER A 33 27.47 22.88 -26.56
C SER A 33 26.30 23.50 -27.33
N PHE A 34 25.83 22.88 -28.42
CA PHE A 34 24.69 23.39 -29.19
C PHE A 34 23.33 23.17 -28.49
N ILE A 35 23.24 22.18 -27.59
CA ILE A 35 22.03 21.96 -26.77
C ILE A 35 22.09 22.86 -25.54
N ALA A 36 23.26 22.92 -24.88
CA ALA A 36 23.44 23.68 -23.66
C ALA A 36 23.44 25.20 -23.87
N LYS A 37 23.87 25.71 -25.03
CA LYS A 37 23.85 27.14 -25.32
C LYS A 37 22.43 27.59 -25.64
N LYS A 38 21.97 28.64 -24.96
CA LYS A 38 20.69 29.30 -25.22
C LYS A 38 20.78 30.02 -26.59
N PRO A 39 19.78 29.88 -27.47
CA PRO A 39 19.73 30.62 -28.73
C PRO A 39 19.31 32.08 -28.49
N PHE A 40 19.67 32.97 -29.42
CA PHE A 40 19.55 34.42 -29.25
C PHE A 40 18.13 34.95 -28.96
N TYR A 41 17.09 34.19 -29.35
CA TYR A 41 15.68 34.57 -29.17
C TYR A 41 15.11 34.21 -27.80
N VAL A 42 15.86 33.48 -26.96
CA VAL A 42 15.49 33.24 -25.56
C VAL A 42 16.18 34.32 -24.73
N SER A 43 15.40 35.25 -24.19
CA SER A 43 15.94 36.41 -23.46
C SER A 43 16.52 36.03 -22.11
N ASP A 44 17.72 36.52 -21.80
CA ASP A 44 18.38 36.38 -20.49
C ASP A 44 17.58 36.98 -19.33
N ALA A 45 16.58 37.83 -19.60
CA ALA A 45 15.70 38.44 -18.60
C ALA A 45 14.55 37.52 -18.13
N LEU A 46 14.17 36.52 -18.93
CA LEU A 46 13.14 35.53 -18.57
C LEU A 46 13.75 34.26 -18.00
N ALA A 47 15.04 34.02 -18.27
CA ALA A 47 15.71 32.79 -17.92
C ALA A 47 16.49 32.99 -16.61
N SER A 48 16.21 32.16 -15.63
CA SER A 48 17.02 32.15 -14.41
C SER A 48 18.41 31.59 -14.73
N ASP A 49 19.49 32.25 -14.29
CA ASP A 49 20.86 31.74 -14.50
C ASP A 49 21.13 30.45 -13.70
N SER A 50 20.17 30.06 -12.84
CA SER A 50 20.13 28.81 -12.10
C SER A 50 19.72 27.59 -12.92
N ASP A 51 19.24 27.73 -14.16
CA ASP A 51 18.99 26.59 -15.05
C ASP A 51 19.47 26.87 -16.49
N TYR A 52 20.50 26.12 -16.90
CA TYR A 52 21.12 26.27 -18.21
C TYR A 52 20.37 25.54 -19.33
N LEU A 53 19.38 24.68 -19.00
CA LEU A 53 18.58 23.91 -19.95
C LEU A 53 17.12 24.36 -20.02
N GLU A 54 16.80 25.51 -19.43
CA GLU A 54 15.43 26.04 -19.37
C GLU A 54 14.80 26.19 -20.77
N HIS A 55 15.58 26.59 -21.77
CA HIS A 55 15.11 26.72 -23.17
C HIS A 55 14.77 25.38 -23.83
N GLN A 56 15.22 24.27 -23.28
CA GLN A 56 14.89 22.91 -23.72
C GLN A 56 13.70 22.33 -22.95
N ARG A 57 13.27 22.95 -21.84
CA ARG A 57 12.08 22.51 -21.09
C ARG A 57 10.82 22.86 -21.87
N LEU A 58 9.76 22.08 -21.63
CA LEU A 58 8.49 22.24 -22.32
C LEU A 58 7.87 23.62 -22.02
N GLN A 59 7.82 24.48 -23.04
CA GLN A 59 7.26 25.83 -22.96
C GLN A 59 5.75 25.80 -22.63
N ASN A 60 5.30 26.79 -21.89
CA ASN A 60 3.93 26.89 -21.38
C ASN A 60 2.87 26.87 -22.49
N ASP A 61 3.13 27.49 -23.64
CA ASP A 61 2.23 27.51 -24.81
C ASP A 61 1.86 26.11 -25.34
N ASN A 62 2.74 25.13 -25.16
CA ASN A 62 2.48 23.73 -25.54
C ASN A 62 1.76 22.94 -24.45
N ARG A 63 1.84 23.40 -23.19
CA ARG A 63 1.09 22.83 -22.07
C ARG A 63 -0.38 23.24 -22.13
N GLU A 64 -0.66 24.50 -22.41
CA GLU A 64 -2.04 25.03 -22.48
C GLU A 64 -2.83 24.52 -23.68
N LYS A 65 -2.15 24.12 -24.77
CA LYS A 65 -2.81 23.59 -25.98
C LYS A 65 -3.12 22.09 -25.90
N ASN A 66 -2.49 21.39 -24.98
CA ASN A 66 -2.69 19.96 -24.77
C ASN A 66 -3.24 19.76 -23.36
N ASP A 67 -4.54 19.97 -23.21
CA ASP A 67 -5.25 19.53 -22.01
C ASP A 67 -4.94 18.04 -21.82
N SER A 68 -4.13 17.74 -20.80
CA SER A 68 -3.83 16.39 -20.38
C SER A 68 -5.14 15.66 -20.07
N LEU A 69 -5.21 14.36 -20.33
CA LEU A 69 -6.39 13.52 -20.02
C LEU A 69 -6.95 13.76 -18.61
N ALA A 70 -6.08 14.07 -17.64
CA ALA A 70 -6.46 14.39 -16.26
C ALA A 70 -7.30 15.67 -16.09
N ASN A 71 -7.15 16.64 -17.00
CA ASN A 71 -7.90 17.91 -17.00
C ASN A 71 -8.88 18.00 -18.17
N ALA A 72 -9.06 16.92 -18.93
CA ALA A 72 -9.87 16.92 -20.14
C ALA A 72 -11.36 17.03 -19.76
N LYS A 73 -11.87 18.26 -19.74
CA LYS A 73 -13.29 18.54 -19.61
C LYS A 73 -14.01 18.06 -20.87
N TRP A 74 -15.08 17.27 -20.73
CA TRP A 74 -15.96 16.92 -21.84
C TRP A 74 -17.13 17.90 -21.98
N TYR A 75 -17.81 17.86 -23.12
CA TYR A 75 -18.98 18.71 -23.38
C TYR A 75 -20.11 18.41 -22.39
N ASP A 76 -20.67 19.46 -21.79
CA ASP A 76 -21.84 19.36 -20.90
C ASP A 76 -23.10 18.97 -21.72
N ARG A 77 -23.48 17.69 -21.71
CA ARG A 77 -24.65 17.20 -22.47
C ARG A 77 -25.94 17.60 -21.77
N GLY A 78 -26.88 18.19 -22.51
CA GLY A 78 -28.20 18.56 -21.98
C GLY A 78 -28.21 19.77 -21.04
N ALA A 79 -27.06 20.44 -20.84
CA ALA A 79 -26.98 21.61 -19.98
C ALA A 79 -27.60 22.85 -20.65
N ILE A 80 -28.46 23.53 -19.89
CA ILE A 80 -29.11 24.77 -20.30
C ILE A 80 -28.34 25.95 -19.69
N THR A 81 -27.89 26.90 -20.52
CA THR A 81 -27.06 28.07 -20.14
C THR A 81 -27.68 28.91 -19.03
N SER A 82 -29.01 28.96 -18.98
CA SER A 82 -29.76 29.57 -17.88
C SER A 82 -30.84 28.58 -17.45
N GLY A 83 -30.87 28.21 -16.16
CA GLY A 83 -31.85 27.23 -15.64
C GLY A 83 -33.33 27.67 -15.78
N VAL A 84 -33.58 28.89 -16.26
CA VAL A 84 -34.92 29.45 -16.49
C VAL A 84 -35.21 29.49 -17.99
N LYS A 85 -36.23 28.75 -18.42
CA LYS A 85 -36.74 28.80 -19.79
C LYS A 85 -37.37 30.16 -20.08
N ALA A 86 -37.09 30.74 -21.25
CA ALA A 86 -37.73 31.97 -21.67
C ALA A 86 -39.23 31.73 -21.93
N THR A 87 -40.08 32.62 -21.43
CA THR A 87 -41.54 32.53 -21.59
C THR A 87 -42.06 33.22 -22.86
N LYS A 88 -41.21 34.02 -23.52
CA LYS A 88 -41.54 34.76 -24.74
C LYS A 88 -40.48 34.55 -25.81
N TYR A 89 -40.91 34.52 -27.06
CA TYR A 89 -40.02 34.41 -28.21
C TYR A 89 -39.08 35.62 -28.28
N ARG A 90 -37.79 35.35 -28.42
CA ARG A 90 -36.74 36.38 -28.55
C ARG A 90 -36.35 36.54 -30.02
N LYS A 91 -36.07 37.78 -30.43
CA LYS A 91 -35.65 38.07 -31.80
C LYS A 91 -34.29 37.40 -32.07
N GLY A 92 -34.20 36.63 -33.16
CA GLY A 92 -33.01 35.85 -33.51
C GLY A 92 -33.01 34.42 -32.97
N ALA A 93 -34.03 34.02 -32.21
CA ALA A 93 -34.22 32.63 -31.81
C ALA A 93 -34.77 31.80 -32.98
N CYS A 94 -34.54 30.49 -32.92
CA CYS A 94 -35.10 29.51 -33.85
C CYS A 94 -36.63 29.68 -33.96
N GLU A 95 -37.15 29.83 -35.17
CA GLU A 95 -38.58 30.09 -35.42
C GLU A 95 -39.44 28.88 -35.08
N ASN A 96 -38.85 27.67 -35.07
CA ASN A 96 -39.52 26.42 -34.68
C ASN A 96 -39.62 26.24 -33.15
N CYS A 97 -38.49 26.23 -32.42
CA CYS A 97 -38.44 25.88 -30.99
C CYS A 97 -38.23 27.08 -30.04
N GLY A 98 -37.76 28.22 -30.53
CA GLY A 98 -37.57 29.43 -29.74
C GLY A 98 -36.28 29.51 -28.91
N SER A 99 -35.32 28.60 -29.06
CA SER A 99 -33.98 28.73 -28.46
C SER A 99 -33.07 29.66 -29.26
N MET A 100 -32.10 30.28 -28.60
CA MET A 100 -31.07 31.13 -29.22
C MET A 100 -29.81 30.36 -29.63
N SER A 101 -29.68 29.08 -29.27
CA SER A 101 -28.46 28.28 -29.49
C SER A 101 -28.25 27.87 -30.95
N HIS A 102 -29.30 27.73 -31.74
CA HIS A 102 -29.26 27.21 -33.11
C HIS A 102 -30.28 27.86 -34.04
N LYS A 103 -30.16 27.58 -35.34
CA LYS A 103 -31.09 28.02 -36.40
C LYS A 103 -32.14 26.95 -36.69
N ASP A 104 -33.23 27.32 -37.36
CA ASP A 104 -34.35 26.44 -37.73
C ASP A 104 -33.98 25.18 -38.50
N LYS A 105 -32.91 25.24 -39.30
CA LYS A 105 -32.44 24.10 -40.09
C LYS A 105 -31.78 23.04 -39.21
N ASP A 106 -31.14 23.47 -38.13
CA ASP A 106 -30.35 22.64 -37.21
C ASP A 106 -31.15 22.34 -35.92
N CYS A 107 -32.46 22.58 -35.96
CA CYS A 107 -33.34 22.40 -34.81
C CYS A 107 -33.57 20.92 -34.52
N LEU A 108 -33.19 20.51 -33.30
CA LEU A 108 -33.38 19.14 -32.79
C LEU A 108 -34.84 18.79 -32.50
N GLN A 109 -35.69 19.80 -32.27
CA GLN A 109 -37.12 19.61 -32.06
C GLN A 109 -37.83 19.36 -33.39
N ARG A 110 -38.86 18.49 -33.35
CA ARG A 110 -39.73 18.21 -34.50
C ARG A 110 -40.24 19.52 -35.12
N LYS A 111 -40.19 19.62 -36.45
CA LYS A 111 -40.74 20.78 -37.17
C LYS A 111 -42.24 20.92 -36.92
N ARG A 112 -42.65 22.04 -36.33
CA ARG A 112 -44.05 22.38 -36.04
C ARG A 112 -44.69 23.05 -37.27
N LYS A 113 -46.00 22.88 -37.44
CA LYS A 113 -46.77 23.57 -38.50
C LYS A 113 -46.80 25.09 -38.28
N HIS A 114 -46.97 25.50 -37.03
CA HIS A 114 -46.80 26.88 -36.58
C HIS A 114 -45.71 26.89 -35.50
N GLY A 115 -44.56 27.47 -35.82
CA GLY A 115 -43.41 27.50 -34.92
C GLY A 115 -43.60 28.41 -33.69
N ALA A 116 -42.67 28.33 -32.75
CA ALA A 116 -42.62 29.16 -31.55
C ALA A 116 -42.61 30.68 -31.85
N LYS A 117 -42.10 31.11 -33.02
CA LYS A 117 -42.14 32.51 -33.45
C LYS A 117 -43.56 33.08 -33.57
N TRP A 118 -44.51 32.27 -34.02
CA TRP A 118 -45.89 32.71 -34.28
C TRP A 118 -46.84 32.37 -33.13
N THR A 119 -46.57 31.28 -32.41
CA THR A 119 -47.44 30.78 -31.35
C THR A 119 -46.99 31.21 -29.95
N GLY A 120 -45.69 31.49 -29.75
CA GLY A 120 -45.12 31.84 -28.46
C GLY A 120 -45.22 30.74 -27.40
N ARG A 121 -45.60 29.51 -27.78
CA ARG A 121 -45.82 28.37 -26.88
C ARG A 121 -44.65 27.37 -26.95
N ASP A 122 -44.40 26.71 -25.82
CA ASP A 122 -43.39 25.65 -25.67
C ASP A 122 -42.00 26.04 -26.18
N ILE A 123 -41.41 27.07 -25.55
CA ILE A 123 -40.08 27.59 -25.86
C ILE A 123 -39.01 26.71 -25.20
N ALA A 124 -38.06 26.25 -26.01
CA ALA A 124 -36.92 25.48 -25.54
C ALA A 124 -35.93 26.36 -24.74
N GLY A 125 -35.21 25.75 -23.80
CA GLY A 125 -34.11 26.41 -23.11
C GLY A 125 -32.92 26.66 -24.04
N ASP A 126 -32.08 27.63 -23.73
CA ASP A 126 -30.86 27.88 -24.48
C ASP A 126 -29.76 26.90 -24.06
N GLU A 127 -29.31 26.06 -24.98
CA GLU A 127 -28.21 25.12 -24.74
C GLU A 127 -26.89 25.86 -24.53
N LYS A 128 -25.99 25.26 -23.74
CA LYS A 128 -24.64 25.76 -23.52
C LYS A 128 -23.73 25.32 -24.67
N VAL A 129 -23.16 26.28 -25.39
CA VAL A 129 -22.21 26.02 -26.49
C VAL A 129 -20.80 26.20 -25.95
N GLU A 130 -20.05 25.09 -25.85
CA GLU A 130 -18.65 25.07 -25.44
C GLU A 130 -17.76 24.63 -26.61
N GLU A 131 -16.55 25.18 -26.71
CA GLU A 131 -15.51 24.71 -27.64
C GLU A 131 -14.40 24.03 -26.84
N VAL A 132 -14.33 22.69 -26.91
CA VAL A 132 -13.31 21.90 -26.19
C VAL A 132 -12.20 21.47 -27.16
N ARG A 133 -10.95 21.85 -26.86
CA ARG A 133 -9.77 21.53 -27.67
C ARG A 133 -9.01 20.35 -27.08
N LEU A 134 -9.38 19.15 -27.52
CA LEU A 134 -8.77 17.90 -27.05
C LEU A 134 -7.64 17.40 -27.96
N GLY A 135 -6.71 16.64 -27.36
CA GLY A 135 -5.66 15.89 -28.05
C GLY A 135 -6.20 14.73 -28.92
N TRP A 136 -5.31 13.98 -29.59
CA TRP A 136 -5.71 12.90 -30.50
C TRP A 136 -6.41 11.74 -29.77
N ASP A 137 -5.88 11.35 -28.61
CA ASP A 137 -6.39 10.23 -27.80
C ASP A 137 -7.70 10.63 -27.11
N ALA A 138 -7.70 11.78 -26.42
CA ALA A 138 -8.89 12.33 -25.77
C ALA A 138 -10.06 12.61 -26.72
N LYS A 139 -9.85 12.80 -28.03
CA LYS A 139 -10.95 12.90 -29.03
C LYS A 139 -11.60 11.56 -29.36
N ARG A 140 -10.86 10.46 -29.20
CA ARG A 140 -11.26 9.10 -29.61
C ARG A 140 -11.53 8.19 -28.43
N ASP A 141 -11.27 8.66 -27.22
CA ASP A 141 -11.60 7.91 -26.03
C ASP A 141 -13.12 7.66 -26.00
N ARG A 142 -13.45 6.38 -25.88
CA ARG A 142 -14.82 5.87 -25.90
C ARG A 142 -15.57 6.30 -24.64
N TRP A 143 -14.84 6.52 -23.55
CA TRP A 143 -15.38 6.81 -22.24
C TRP A 143 -15.51 8.32 -21.96
N ASN A 144 -15.50 9.14 -23.01
CA ASN A 144 -15.70 10.57 -22.88
C ASN A 144 -17.08 10.92 -22.31
N GLY A 145 -17.08 11.58 -21.15
CA GLY A 145 -18.30 11.96 -20.44
C GLY A 145 -18.90 10.84 -19.60
N PHE A 146 -18.12 9.79 -19.29
CA PHE A 146 -18.54 8.75 -18.36
C PHE A 146 -18.68 9.32 -16.94
N GLU A 147 -19.84 9.14 -16.34
CA GLU A 147 -20.07 9.51 -14.95
C GLU A 147 -19.71 8.33 -14.03
N ALA A 148 -18.85 8.56 -13.04
CA ALA A 148 -18.43 7.49 -12.11
C ALA A 148 -19.61 6.86 -11.35
N GLY A 149 -20.76 7.54 -11.25
CA GLY A 149 -21.98 7.00 -10.66
C GLY A 149 -22.63 5.88 -11.47
N GLU A 150 -22.48 5.87 -12.80
CA GLU A 150 -23.03 4.81 -13.68
C GLU A 150 -22.35 3.46 -13.41
N TYR A 151 -21.13 3.45 -12.87
CA TYR A 151 -20.44 2.21 -12.52
C TYR A 151 -21.13 1.43 -11.39
N LYS A 152 -21.99 2.09 -10.59
CA LYS A 152 -22.77 1.42 -9.53
C LYS A 152 -23.71 0.36 -10.06
N GLU A 153 -24.31 0.56 -11.24
CA GLU A 153 -25.18 -0.45 -11.87
C GLU A 153 -24.42 -1.75 -12.16
N VAL A 154 -23.14 -1.65 -12.52
CA VAL A 154 -22.28 -2.81 -12.74
C VAL A 154 -22.02 -3.54 -11.42
N VAL A 155 -21.75 -2.81 -10.34
CA VAL A 155 -21.56 -3.38 -9.00
C VAL A 155 -22.83 -4.10 -8.54
N GLU A 156 -24.00 -3.48 -8.68
CA GLU A 156 -25.30 -4.08 -8.33
C GLU A 156 -25.56 -5.37 -9.14
N ASP A 157 -25.23 -5.39 -10.44
CA ASP A 157 -25.33 -6.59 -11.27
C ASP A 157 -24.41 -7.72 -10.74
N PHE A 158 -23.18 -7.40 -10.32
CA PHE A 158 -22.27 -8.39 -9.72
C PHE A 158 -22.75 -8.89 -8.35
N GLU A 159 -23.31 -8.02 -7.53
CA GLU A 159 -23.91 -8.39 -6.23
C GLU A 159 -25.06 -9.39 -6.43
N VAL A 160 -25.95 -9.15 -7.38
CA VAL A 160 -27.04 -10.08 -7.74
C VAL A 160 -26.48 -11.42 -8.22
N VAL A 161 -25.41 -11.42 -9.02
CA VAL A 161 -24.75 -12.66 -9.47
C VAL A 161 -24.15 -13.44 -8.31
N GLU A 162 -23.48 -12.76 -7.37
CA GLU A 162 -22.93 -13.37 -6.16
C GLU A 162 -24.03 -13.92 -5.24
N GLU A 163 -25.15 -13.23 -5.07
CA GLU A 163 -26.32 -13.75 -4.33
C GLU A 163 -26.89 -15.02 -4.99
N MET A 164 -27.01 -15.02 -6.32
CA MET A 164 -27.47 -16.19 -7.07
C MET A 164 -26.48 -17.36 -6.95
N ARG A 165 -25.17 -17.07 -6.96
CA ARG A 165 -24.10 -18.05 -6.74
C ARG A 165 -24.17 -18.64 -5.33
N LYS A 166 -24.33 -17.80 -4.31
CA LYS A 166 -24.52 -18.21 -2.91
C LYS A 166 -25.77 -19.04 -2.73
N ARG A 167 -26.91 -18.63 -3.30
CA ARG A 167 -28.17 -19.40 -3.25
C ARG A 167 -28.02 -20.76 -3.94
N LYS A 168 -27.34 -20.81 -5.08
CA LYS A 168 -27.03 -22.06 -5.77
C LYS A 168 -26.10 -22.95 -4.95
N ALA A 169 -25.07 -22.40 -4.31
CA ALA A 169 -24.19 -23.13 -3.42
C ALA A 169 -24.95 -23.69 -2.21
N ARG A 170 -25.84 -22.91 -1.57
CA ARG A 170 -26.73 -23.37 -0.49
C ARG A 170 -27.68 -24.48 -0.96
N ALA A 171 -28.30 -24.32 -2.12
CA ALA A 171 -29.18 -25.34 -2.71
C ALA A 171 -28.41 -26.62 -3.10
N ALA A 172 -27.15 -26.50 -3.52
CA ALA A 172 -26.28 -27.64 -3.81
C ALA A 172 -25.72 -28.31 -2.55
N ALA A 173 -25.55 -27.56 -1.46
CA ALA A 173 -25.05 -28.04 -0.17
C ALA A 173 -26.09 -28.81 0.66
N GLY A 174 -27.37 -28.81 0.28
CA GLY A 174 -28.37 -29.61 0.97
C GLY A 174 -29.81 -29.18 0.67
N GLY A 175 -30.39 -29.77 -0.38
CA GLY A 175 -31.85 -29.78 -0.53
C GLY A 175 -32.46 -30.76 0.48
N GLY A 176 -32.88 -30.25 1.64
CA GLY A 176 -33.81 -30.94 2.53
C GLY A 176 -33.60 -30.66 4.02
N GLY A 177 -34.35 -29.70 4.56
CA GLY A 177 -34.49 -29.51 6.00
C GLY A 177 -34.89 -28.08 6.37
N GLU A 178 -36.16 -27.91 6.76
CA GLU A 178 -36.75 -26.70 7.34
C GLU A 178 -35.95 -26.15 8.53
N ASP A 179 -36.00 -24.82 8.66
CA ASP A 179 -35.89 -24.01 9.88
C ASP A 179 -35.24 -24.69 11.11
N GLY A 180 -33.95 -24.41 11.31
CA GLY A 180 -33.22 -24.66 12.55
C GLY A 180 -32.15 -23.60 12.75
N GLU A 181 -32.41 -22.69 13.69
CA GLU A 181 -31.42 -21.78 14.28
C GLU A 181 -30.18 -22.52 14.80
N GLU A 182 -29.05 -21.80 14.75
CA GLU A 182 -27.85 -21.90 15.61
C GLU A 182 -27.31 -23.27 16.02
N GLY A 183 -26.07 -23.54 15.59
CA GLY A 183 -25.15 -24.40 16.34
C GLY A 183 -24.22 -25.22 15.46
N GLY A 184 -23.00 -24.70 15.22
CA GLY A 184 -21.94 -25.51 14.62
C GLY A 184 -20.84 -24.73 13.91
N ASP A 185 -20.36 -23.63 14.51
CA ASP A 185 -19.02 -23.11 14.19
C ASP A 185 -17.99 -24.10 14.76
N GLY A 186 -17.16 -24.68 13.89
CA GLY A 186 -16.15 -25.67 14.31
C GLY A 186 -15.75 -26.72 13.27
N GLU A 187 -16.36 -26.76 12.08
CA GLU A 187 -16.00 -27.75 11.05
C GLU A 187 -15.85 -27.16 9.63
N GLU A 188 -15.53 -25.87 9.51
CA GLU A 188 -15.14 -25.28 8.22
C GLU A 188 -13.65 -25.50 7.86
N GLY A 189 -12.81 -25.87 8.83
CA GLY A 189 -11.37 -26.10 8.60
C GLY A 189 -11.03 -27.34 7.77
N ALA A 190 -11.86 -28.39 7.81
CA ALA A 190 -11.60 -29.64 7.10
C ALA A 190 -12.13 -29.64 5.65
N LYS A 191 -13.13 -28.81 5.34
CA LYS A 191 -13.73 -28.74 4.00
C LYS A 191 -12.86 -27.95 3.01
N TYR A 192 -12.05 -27.02 3.50
CA TYR A 192 -11.06 -26.31 2.69
C TYR A 192 -9.94 -27.23 2.19
N GLU A 193 -9.54 -28.26 2.94
CA GLU A 193 -8.51 -29.21 2.47
C GLU A 193 -9.01 -30.05 1.28
N GLU A 194 -10.28 -30.46 1.27
CA GLU A 194 -10.83 -31.28 0.18
C GLU A 194 -11.14 -30.45 -1.10
N GLU A 195 -11.49 -29.17 -0.98
CA GLU A 195 -11.63 -28.27 -2.13
C GLU A 195 -10.27 -27.80 -2.70
N THR A 196 -9.18 -27.79 -1.92
CA THR A 196 -7.84 -27.51 -2.47
C THR A 196 -7.33 -28.60 -3.42
N ASP A 197 -7.83 -29.85 -3.31
CA ASP A 197 -7.50 -30.92 -4.27
C ASP A 197 -8.19 -30.74 -5.64
N MET A 198 -9.26 -29.93 -5.70
CA MET A 198 -9.90 -29.56 -6.97
C MET A 198 -9.10 -28.50 -7.75
N GLY A 199 -8.12 -27.85 -7.12
CA GLY A 199 -7.13 -26.96 -7.76
C GLY A 199 -5.92 -27.69 -8.36
N ARG A 200 -5.71 -28.96 -8.00
CA ARG A 200 -4.56 -29.77 -8.46
C ARG A 200 -4.72 -30.38 -9.85
N LYS A 201 -5.83 -30.08 -10.53
CA LYS A 201 -6.17 -30.54 -11.89
C LYS A 201 -5.80 -29.54 -12.98
N GLN A 202 -5.24 -28.38 -12.64
CA GLN A 202 -4.54 -27.56 -13.63
C GLN A 202 -3.30 -28.34 -14.08
N SER A 203 -3.15 -28.57 -15.38
CA SER A 203 -1.96 -29.22 -15.90
C SER A 203 -0.74 -28.45 -15.39
N THR A 204 0.14 -29.11 -14.67
CA THR A 204 1.38 -28.54 -14.09
C THR A 204 2.38 -28.07 -15.15
N SER A 205 1.93 -27.84 -16.39
CA SER A 205 2.73 -27.48 -17.55
C SER A 205 3.02 -25.99 -17.64
N THR A 206 2.25 -25.12 -16.97
CA THR A 206 2.43 -23.66 -16.99
C THR A 206 2.52 -23.06 -15.60
N ARG A 207 3.05 -23.80 -14.61
CA ARG A 207 3.37 -23.22 -13.30
C ARG A 207 4.42 -22.13 -13.51
N GLN A 208 4.08 -20.90 -13.14
CA GLN A 208 4.98 -19.76 -13.27
C GLN A 208 6.28 -20.06 -12.50
N LEU A 209 7.44 -19.80 -13.11
CA LEU A 209 8.75 -20.10 -12.50
C LEU A 209 9.04 -19.22 -11.29
N ARG A 210 8.37 -18.08 -11.17
CA ARG A 210 8.52 -17.19 -10.02
C ARG A 210 7.72 -17.76 -8.85
N LEU A 211 8.43 -18.05 -7.76
CA LEU A 211 7.82 -18.39 -6.48
C LEU A 211 7.07 -17.16 -5.97
N ARG A 212 5.82 -17.36 -5.53
CA ARG A 212 4.96 -16.28 -5.01
C ARG A 212 5.32 -15.96 -3.56
N GLU A 213 5.90 -16.93 -2.86
CA GLU A 213 6.41 -16.85 -1.50
C GLU A 213 7.58 -15.87 -1.39
N ASP A 214 8.40 -15.77 -2.44
CA ASP A 214 9.56 -14.89 -2.50
C ASP A 214 9.18 -13.48 -3.00
N THR A 215 9.05 -12.53 -2.07
CA THR A 215 8.84 -11.12 -2.42
C THR A 215 10.06 -10.53 -3.14
N ALA A 216 9.83 -9.69 -4.15
CA ALA A 216 10.95 -9.03 -4.82
C ALA A 216 11.56 -7.93 -3.94
N LYS A 217 12.88 -7.75 -4.02
CA LYS A 217 13.62 -6.81 -3.17
C LYS A 217 13.13 -5.34 -3.27
N TYR A 218 12.68 -4.90 -4.45
CA TYR A 218 12.13 -3.55 -4.64
C TYR A 218 10.69 -3.36 -4.13
N LEU A 219 10.02 -4.45 -3.71
CA LEU A 219 8.69 -4.40 -3.09
C LEU A 219 8.77 -4.47 -1.56
N LEU A 220 9.96 -4.67 -0.99
CA LEU A 220 10.15 -4.70 0.46
C LEU A 220 9.87 -3.32 1.08
N ASN A 221 10.23 -2.24 0.36
CA ASN A 221 9.90 -0.86 0.71
C ASN A 221 9.38 -0.14 -0.54
N LEU A 222 8.15 0.38 -0.49
CA LEU A 222 7.53 1.12 -1.60
C LEU A 222 7.88 2.61 -1.58
N ASP A 223 8.50 3.09 -0.50
CA ASP A 223 8.95 4.47 -0.38
C ASP A 223 10.04 4.77 -1.40
N LEU A 224 9.88 5.87 -2.15
CA LEU A 224 10.77 6.26 -3.25
C LEU A 224 12.21 6.57 -2.77
N ASP A 225 12.35 7.05 -1.54
CA ASP A 225 13.63 7.41 -0.93
C ASP A 225 14.29 6.25 -0.16
N SER A 226 13.73 5.04 -0.24
CA SER A 226 14.29 3.85 0.40
C SER A 226 15.53 3.32 -0.34
N ALA A 227 16.10 2.22 0.18
CA ALA A 227 17.27 1.58 -0.40
C ALA A 227 17.10 1.30 -1.91
N LYS A 228 18.07 1.75 -2.71
CA LYS A 228 17.95 1.74 -4.17
C LYS A 228 18.15 0.35 -4.75
N TYR A 229 17.17 -0.15 -5.50
CA TYR A 229 17.30 -1.40 -6.26
C TYR A 229 17.91 -1.15 -7.64
N ASP A 230 19.00 -1.85 -7.98
CA ASP A 230 19.52 -1.89 -9.35
C ASP A 230 18.87 -3.06 -10.12
N PRO A 231 17.96 -2.81 -11.09
CA PRO A 231 17.28 -3.87 -11.82
C PRO A 231 18.20 -4.67 -12.75
N LYS A 232 19.39 -4.14 -13.09
CA LYS A 232 20.34 -4.82 -13.97
C LYS A 232 21.10 -5.91 -13.24
N THR A 233 21.65 -5.59 -12.07
CA THR A 233 22.38 -6.56 -11.23
C THR A 233 21.48 -7.29 -10.25
N ARG A 234 20.21 -6.86 -10.12
CA ARG A 234 19.22 -7.40 -9.18
C ARG A 234 19.70 -7.33 -7.73
N SER A 235 20.39 -6.26 -7.38
CA SER A 235 20.94 -6.04 -6.05
C SER A 235 20.39 -4.78 -5.40
N MET A 236 20.24 -4.80 -4.08
CA MET A 236 19.95 -3.61 -3.30
C MET A 236 21.26 -2.86 -3.01
N LEU A 237 21.23 -1.55 -3.20
CA LEU A 237 22.28 -0.61 -2.83
C LEU A 237 21.92 0.03 -1.48
N ASP A 238 22.93 0.44 -0.71
CA ASP A 238 22.77 1.07 0.61
C ASP A 238 21.86 0.30 1.57
N THR A 239 22.15 -0.99 1.72
CA THR A 239 21.47 -1.90 2.64
C THR A 239 21.65 -1.51 4.11
N ALA A 240 22.76 -0.83 4.47
CA ALA A 240 23.14 -0.56 5.85
C ALA A 240 22.25 0.48 6.58
N THR A 241 21.53 1.31 5.84
CA THR A 241 20.64 2.35 6.38
C THR A 241 19.16 1.96 6.32
N SER A 242 18.86 0.78 5.76
CA SER A 242 17.48 0.31 5.62
C SER A 242 16.92 -0.16 6.96
N THR A 243 15.68 0.22 7.24
CA THR A 243 14.93 -0.17 8.45
C THR A 243 14.44 -1.62 8.41
N ASN A 244 14.44 -2.25 7.23
CA ASN A 244 13.98 -3.62 7.06
C ASN A 244 15.13 -4.60 7.25
N GLU A 245 14.93 -5.56 8.14
CA GLU A 245 15.90 -6.60 8.50
C GLU A 245 16.38 -7.37 7.28
N LEU A 246 15.47 -7.81 6.39
CA LEU A 246 15.81 -8.54 5.16
C LEU A 246 16.70 -7.74 4.19
N ILE A 247 16.58 -6.41 4.16
CA ILE A 247 17.40 -5.56 3.29
C ILE A 247 18.77 -5.33 3.95
N ALA A 248 18.80 -5.05 5.26
CA ALA A 248 20.02 -4.90 6.02
C ALA A 248 20.88 -6.18 6.01
N GLU A 249 20.23 -7.33 6.04
CA GLU A 249 20.84 -8.64 5.95
C GLU A 249 21.60 -8.87 4.64
N ASP A 250 21.11 -8.43 3.47
CA ASP A 250 21.82 -8.65 2.18
C ASP A 250 23.19 -7.94 2.15
N GLY A 251 23.31 -6.80 2.85
CA GLY A 251 24.59 -6.12 3.06
C GLY A 251 25.48 -6.83 4.08
N PHE A 252 24.88 -7.24 5.20
CA PHE A 252 25.57 -7.97 6.24
C PHE A 252 26.11 -9.32 5.75
N GLN A 253 25.32 -10.07 4.98
CA GLN A 253 25.66 -11.38 4.43
C GLN A 253 26.93 -11.32 3.58
N LYS A 254 27.13 -10.24 2.80
CA LYS A 254 28.36 -10.05 2.00
C LYS A 254 29.63 -9.90 2.85
N ALA A 255 29.52 -9.25 4.01
CA ALA A 255 30.66 -9.00 4.90
C ALA A 255 30.82 -10.08 5.99
N SER A 256 29.76 -10.87 6.25
CA SER A 256 29.72 -11.87 7.32
C SER A 256 30.39 -13.19 6.94
N GLY A 257 30.69 -14.01 7.96
CA GLY A 257 31.24 -15.36 7.79
C GLY A 257 32.69 -15.39 7.31
N ASP A 258 32.98 -16.32 6.40
CA ASP A 258 34.32 -16.60 5.89
C ASP A 258 34.96 -15.41 5.15
N ALA A 259 34.14 -14.49 4.61
CA ALA A 259 34.62 -13.28 3.95
C ALA A 259 35.44 -12.40 4.91
N ALA A 260 34.93 -12.17 6.13
CA ALA A 260 35.65 -11.41 7.15
C ALA A 260 36.94 -12.12 7.60
N GLU A 261 36.92 -13.45 7.71
CA GLU A 261 38.12 -14.22 8.08
C GLU A 261 39.19 -14.20 7.01
N PHE A 262 38.76 -14.25 5.74
CA PHE A 262 39.60 -14.12 4.56
C PHE A 262 40.19 -12.71 4.42
N GLU A 263 39.43 -11.66 4.71
CA GLU A 263 39.95 -10.28 4.78
C GLU A 263 40.98 -10.10 5.90
N ARG A 264 40.75 -10.69 7.08
CA ARG A 264 41.77 -10.72 8.14
C ARG A 264 43.00 -11.50 7.67
N ALA A 265 42.84 -12.47 6.77
CA ALA A 265 43.91 -13.33 6.28
C ALA A 265 44.81 -12.62 5.31
N THR A 266 44.18 -11.97 4.35
CA THR A 266 44.84 -11.13 3.36
C THR A 266 45.56 -9.98 4.04
N ARG A 267 44.92 -9.29 5.00
CA ARG A 267 45.59 -8.28 5.83
C ARG A 267 46.82 -8.84 6.55
N TYR A 268 46.69 -9.99 7.21
CA TYR A 268 47.81 -10.62 7.90
C TYR A 268 48.96 -10.98 6.96
N ALA A 269 48.67 -11.53 5.79
CA ALA A 269 49.67 -11.86 4.78
C ALA A 269 50.41 -10.62 4.25
N TRP A 270 49.70 -9.50 4.06
CA TRP A 270 50.32 -8.23 3.70
C TRP A 270 51.19 -7.67 4.82
N GLU A 271 50.72 -7.71 6.06
CA GLU A 271 51.50 -7.25 7.23
C GLU A 271 52.80 -8.05 7.42
N THR A 272 52.79 -9.38 7.24
CA THR A 272 54.01 -10.20 7.35
C THR A 272 54.97 -9.94 6.18
N GLN A 273 54.42 -9.70 4.99
CA GLN A 273 55.21 -9.32 3.81
C GLN A 273 55.88 -7.95 4.00
N GLU A 274 55.17 -6.97 4.55
CA GLU A 274 55.69 -5.63 4.83
C GLU A 274 56.71 -5.62 5.97
N ARG A 275 56.47 -6.42 7.03
CA ARG A 275 57.42 -6.57 8.14
C ARG A 275 58.72 -7.25 7.71
N GLY A 276 58.69 -8.00 6.61
CA GLY A 276 59.84 -8.74 6.09
C GLY A 276 60.15 -10.00 6.90
N ASP A 277 59.15 -10.54 7.59
CA ASP A 277 59.29 -11.76 8.39
C ASP A 277 59.71 -12.95 7.51
N GLY A 278 60.41 -13.93 8.10
CA GLY A 278 60.83 -15.15 7.40
C GLY A 278 59.64 -16.01 6.95
N ASP A 279 58.55 -15.97 7.71
CA ASP A 279 57.33 -16.73 7.47
C ASP A 279 56.36 -15.95 6.56
N ARG A 280 56.78 -15.73 5.31
CA ARG A 280 55.95 -15.04 4.31
C ARG A 280 54.83 -15.95 3.86
N ILE A 281 53.61 -15.46 4.03
CA ILE A 281 52.40 -16.22 3.70
C ILE A 281 51.78 -15.59 2.46
N HIS A 282 51.45 -16.40 1.46
CA HIS A 282 50.70 -15.95 0.29
C HIS A 282 49.44 -16.79 0.12
N LEU A 283 48.27 -16.16 0.26
CA LEU A 283 47.00 -16.87 0.30
C LEU A 283 46.65 -17.60 -1.01
N GLN A 284 46.91 -16.99 -2.17
CA GLN A 284 46.57 -17.57 -3.45
C GLN A 284 47.60 -18.60 -3.96
N ALA A 285 48.88 -18.44 -3.58
CA ALA A 285 49.93 -19.35 -4.01
C ALA A 285 49.95 -20.62 -3.13
N ASN A 286 49.95 -20.46 -1.81
CA ASN A 286 50.00 -21.56 -0.85
C ASN A 286 48.89 -21.42 0.23
N PRO A 287 47.61 -21.66 -0.12
CA PRO A 287 46.48 -21.46 0.79
C PRO A 287 46.52 -22.37 2.03
N THR A 288 47.00 -23.61 1.88
CA THR A 288 47.05 -24.59 2.98
C THR A 288 48.12 -24.23 4.01
N GLU A 289 49.29 -23.81 3.55
CA GLU A 289 50.37 -23.28 4.40
C GLU A 289 49.90 -22.01 5.13
N ALA A 290 49.21 -21.11 4.42
CA ALA A 290 48.61 -19.91 4.98
C ALA A 290 47.60 -20.22 6.09
N GLN A 291 46.78 -21.26 5.91
CA GLN A 291 45.81 -21.66 6.92
C GLN A 291 46.47 -22.30 8.15
N LEU A 292 47.46 -23.18 7.94
CA LEU A 292 48.18 -23.84 9.03
C LEU A 292 48.97 -22.84 9.88
N THR A 293 49.66 -21.89 9.26
CA THR A 293 50.39 -20.83 9.96
C THR A 293 49.45 -19.93 10.77
N ARG A 294 48.25 -19.62 10.25
CA ARG A 294 47.24 -18.86 10.99
C ARG A 294 46.64 -19.64 12.16
N LYS A 295 46.39 -20.95 12.02
CA LYS A 295 45.96 -21.80 13.14
C LYS A 295 47.00 -21.85 14.26
N ARG A 296 48.26 -22.10 13.90
CA ARG A 296 49.39 -22.07 14.85
C ARG A 296 49.51 -20.72 15.54
N LYS A 297 49.40 -19.62 14.80
CA LYS A 297 49.42 -18.28 15.37
C LYS A 297 48.24 -18.03 16.32
N ALA A 298 47.04 -18.49 15.98
CA ALA A 298 45.88 -18.35 16.87
C ALA A 298 46.12 -19.10 18.19
N GLU A 299 46.63 -20.33 18.13
CA GLU A 299 47.06 -21.10 19.30
C GLU A 299 48.13 -20.33 20.11
N ASP A 300 49.21 -19.88 19.45
CA ASP A 300 50.28 -19.09 20.09
C ASP A 300 49.76 -17.80 20.75
N ASP A 301 48.81 -17.12 20.11
CA ASP A 301 48.24 -15.88 20.62
C ASP A 301 47.34 -16.15 21.83
N THR A 302 46.57 -17.26 21.84
CA THR A 302 45.84 -17.69 23.04
C THR A 302 46.78 -18.03 24.19
N GLU A 303 47.87 -18.76 23.93
CA GLU A 303 48.87 -19.06 24.96
C GLU A 303 49.54 -17.80 25.50
N LYS A 304 49.89 -16.83 24.63
CA LYS A 304 50.45 -15.55 25.05
C LYS A 304 49.47 -14.74 25.89
N GLN A 305 48.18 -14.76 25.54
CA GLN A 305 47.15 -14.10 26.34
C GLN A 305 47.00 -14.76 27.71
N GLU A 306 47.03 -16.10 27.79
CA GLU A 306 46.99 -16.80 29.07
C GLU A 306 48.24 -16.56 29.91
N LYS A 307 49.43 -16.60 29.30
CA LYS A 307 50.71 -16.28 29.97
C LYS A 307 50.66 -14.85 30.51
N ARG A 308 50.22 -13.88 29.68
CA ARG A 308 50.02 -12.48 30.12
C ARG A 308 49.00 -12.37 31.24
N ARG A 309 47.88 -13.09 31.17
CA ARG A 309 46.85 -13.12 32.23
C ARG A 309 47.41 -13.68 33.53
N LYS A 310 48.21 -14.75 33.48
CA LYS A 310 48.91 -15.34 34.63
C LYS A 310 49.92 -14.36 35.21
N GLU A 311 50.79 -13.78 34.39
CA GLU A 311 51.77 -12.76 34.81
C GLU A 311 51.09 -11.55 35.46
N LEU A 312 49.95 -11.11 34.93
CA LEU A 312 49.16 -10.02 35.53
C LEU A 312 48.53 -10.45 36.85
N ALA A 313 47.99 -11.68 36.94
CA ALA A 313 47.45 -12.22 38.19
C ALA A 313 48.53 -12.40 39.26
N ASP A 314 49.76 -12.77 38.90
CA ASP A 314 50.87 -12.91 39.84
C ASP A 314 51.36 -11.54 40.34
N LYS A 315 51.38 -10.53 39.46
CA LYS A 315 51.84 -9.17 39.81
C LYS A 315 50.80 -8.36 40.58
N TYR A 316 49.51 -8.53 40.25
CA TYR A 316 48.42 -7.67 40.76
C TYR A 316 47.37 -8.43 41.58
N GLY A 317 47.49 -9.75 41.73
CA GLY A 317 46.51 -10.61 42.37
C GLY A 317 45.37 -10.99 41.43
N ALA A 318 44.81 -12.20 41.59
CA ALA A 318 43.61 -12.61 40.88
C ALA A 318 42.42 -11.73 41.31
N GLN A 319 41.76 -11.08 40.37
CA GLN A 319 40.61 -10.21 40.65
C GLN A 319 39.46 -10.96 41.36
N ASP A 320 39.36 -12.28 41.16
CA ASP A 320 38.39 -13.16 41.83
C ASP A 320 38.69 -13.35 43.34
N ALA A 321 39.95 -13.12 43.76
CA ALA A 321 40.35 -13.15 45.17
C ALA A 321 40.21 -11.78 45.87
N VAL A 322 39.89 -10.72 45.13
CA VAL A 322 39.54 -9.42 45.70
C VAL A 322 38.10 -9.50 46.20
N VAL A 323 37.92 -10.14 47.36
CA VAL A 323 36.73 -9.97 48.17
C VAL A 323 36.63 -8.48 48.46
N LYS A 324 35.70 -7.78 47.80
CA LYS A 324 35.25 -6.45 48.24
C LYS A 324 34.78 -6.62 49.68
N LYS A 325 35.66 -6.35 50.65
CA LYS A 325 35.29 -6.32 52.07
C LYS A 325 34.14 -5.33 52.21
N PRO A 326 32.94 -5.75 52.61
CA PRO A 326 31.89 -4.81 52.94
C PRO A 326 32.28 -4.17 54.27
N GLY A 327 32.75 -2.92 54.24
CA GLY A 327 32.78 -2.06 55.44
C GLY A 327 34.09 -1.98 56.24
N GLY A 328 35.26 -2.21 55.63
CA GLY A 328 36.52 -1.78 56.26
C GLY A 328 36.94 -0.42 55.72
N LEU A 329 36.93 0.63 56.57
CA LEU A 329 37.45 1.97 56.28
C LEU A 329 38.86 1.89 55.67
N ALA A 330 38.93 1.88 54.34
CA ALA A 330 40.15 2.16 53.59
C ALA A 330 40.23 3.67 53.46
N GLY A 331 41.31 4.28 53.96
CA GLY A 331 41.57 5.69 53.76
C GLY A 331 41.50 6.00 52.26
N GLU A 332 40.57 6.87 51.88
CA GLU A 332 40.42 7.34 50.53
C GLU A 332 41.65 8.17 50.15
N SER A 333 42.62 7.57 49.47
CA SER A 333 43.48 8.33 48.57
C SER A 333 42.60 8.83 47.42
N SER A 334 42.35 10.14 47.38
CA SER A 334 41.35 10.80 46.53
C SER A 334 41.79 11.00 45.08
N GLU A 335 42.41 10.00 44.44
CA GLU A 335 42.80 10.10 43.03
C GLU A 335 42.12 9.01 42.21
N ARG A 336 40.81 9.17 42.05
CA ARG A 336 40.04 8.40 41.08
C ARG A 336 40.32 8.98 39.70
N TYR A 337 41.07 8.23 38.88
CA TYR A 337 41.34 8.62 37.49
C TYR A 337 40.03 8.60 36.69
N VAL A 338 39.66 9.76 36.16
CA VAL A 338 38.45 9.99 35.38
C VAL A 338 38.88 10.36 33.98
N GLU A 339 38.67 9.46 33.02
CA GLU A 339 38.90 9.76 31.62
C GLU A 339 37.73 10.60 31.08
N TYR A 340 38.06 11.75 30.52
CA TYR A 340 37.10 12.60 29.82
C TYR A 340 37.20 12.33 28.32
N ASP A 341 36.08 12.11 27.65
CA ASP A 341 36.01 12.15 26.20
C ASP A 341 36.37 13.55 25.67
N GLU A 342 36.64 13.69 24.37
CA GLU A 342 36.97 14.97 23.72
C GLU A 342 35.93 16.09 23.96
N ARG A 343 34.72 15.72 24.42
CA ARG A 343 33.64 16.62 24.81
C ARG A 343 33.53 16.88 26.33
N GLY A 344 34.50 16.44 27.12
CA GLY A 344 34.55 16.67 28.57
C GLY A 344 33.59 15.80 29.40
N ARG A 345 33.11 14.66 28.87
CA ARG A 345 32.23 13.72 29.61
C ARG A 345 33.00 12.51 30.11
N ILE A 346 32.64 12.02 31.29
CA ILE A 346 33.30 10.88 31.94
C ILE A 346 32.99 9.59 31.17
N LYS A 347 34.03 8.92 30.70
CA LYS A 347 33.93 7.66 29.97
C LYS A 347 33.50 6.54 30.93
N GLY A 348 32.38 5.87 30.62
CA GLY A 348 31.88 4.73 31.41
C GLY A 348 30.97 5.08 32.59
N ALA A 349 30.55 6.34 32.75
CA ALA A 349 29.41 6.64 33.62
C ALA A 349 28.14 6.04 33.00
N GLU A 350 27.51 5.10 33.71
CA GLU A 350 26.13 4.69 33.47
C GLU A 350 25.29 5.96 33.35
N ARG A 351 24.49 6.07 32.27
CA ARG A 351 23.71 7.27 31.95
C ARG A 351 23.07 7.78 33.24
N GLU A 352 23.43 9.02 33.57
CA GLU A 352 23.08 9.74 34.79
C GLU A 352 21.79 9.21 35.42
N ARG A 353 21.90 8.68 36.64
CA ARG A 353 20.75 8.47 37.52
C ARG A 353 19.95 9.77 37.48
N LYS A 354 18.74 9.73 36.92
CA LYS A 354 17.86 10.91 36.81
C LYS A 354 17.78 11.55 38.19
N GLU A 355 18.35 12.74 38.32
CA GLU A 355 18.34 13.49 39.56
C GLU A 355 16.87 13.79 39.90
N LYS A 356 16.44 13.41 41.10
CA LYS A 356 15.11 13.78 41.61
C LYS A 356 15.08 15.29 41.81
N SER A 357 14.00 15.96 41.41
CA SER A 357 13.90 17.40 41.61
C SER A 357 13.84 17.77 43.10
N MET A 358 14.02 19.07 43.40
CA MET A 358 13.97 19.62 44.76
C MET A 358 12.62 19.37 45.46
N TYR A 359 11.57 19.06 44.71
CA TYR A 359 10.24 18.79 45.22
C TYR A 359 10.09 17.31 45.58
N ALA A 360 9.24 17.03 46.57
CA ALA A 360 8.90 15.66 46.92
C ALA A 360 8.12 15.02 45.75
N GLU A 361 8.86 14.32 44.89
CA GLU A 361 8.31 13.46 43.84
C GLU A 361 7.75 12.17 44.48
N ASP A 362 6.80 11.53 43.80
CA ASP A 362 6.23 10.25 44.21
C ASP A 362 5.54 10.25 45.59
N VAL A 363 4.89 11.36 45.97
CA VAL A 363 4.07 11.40 47.20
C VAL A 363 2.73 10.70 46.97
N LEU A 364 2.63 9.47 47.46
CA LEU A 364 1.41 8.68 47.43
C LEU A 364 0.53 9.05 48.63
N VAL A 365 -0.65 9.62 48.35
CA VAL A 365 -1.63 10.01 49.37
C VAL A 365 -2.72 8.95 49.43
N ASN A 366 -3.23 8.61 50.63
CA ASN A 366 -4.41 7.75 50.84
C ASN A 366 -4.40 6.39 50.10
N ASN A 367 -3.27 5.67 50.15
CA ASN A 367 -3.09 4.30 49.64
C ASN A 367 -3.26 4.14 48.12
N HIS A 368 -3.08 5.22 47.36
CA HIS A 368 -2.95 5.14 45.89
C HIS A 368 -1.55 4.64 45.52
N THR A 369 -1.40 3.92 44.40
CA THR A 369 -0.09 3.48 43.86
C THR A 369 0.47 4.44 42.80
N GLY A 370 -0.28 5.47 42.42
CA GLY A 370 0.13 6.56 41.55
C GLY A 370 -0.06 7.93 42.20
N VAL A 371 0.71 8.92 41.73
CA VAL A 371 0.58 10.32 42.17
C VAL A 371 -0.65 10.98 41.54
N TRP A 372 -1.26 11.94 42.23
CA TRP A 372 -2.33 12.75 41.65
C TRP A 372 -1.87 13.45 40.37
N GLY A 373 -2.60 13.27 39.27
CA GLY A 373 -2.20 13.79 37.94
C GLY A 373 -1.38 12.80 37.12
N SER A 374 -1.19 11.57 37.58
CA SER A 374 -0.59 10.50 36.79
C SER A 374 -1.54 9.93 35.73
N TRP A 375 -2.80 10.36 35.71
CA TRP A 375 -3.83 9.96 34.74
C TRP A 375 -4.68 11.15 34.32
N TRP A 376 -5.10 11.14 33.05
CA TRP A 376 -5.85 12.23 32.43
C TRP A 376 -6.89 11.66 31.47
N GLU A 377 -8.15 12.02 31.69
CA GLU A 377 -9.25 11.68 30.78
C GLU A 377 -10.31 12.80 30.81
N LYS A 378 -10.94 13.10 29.67
CA LYS A 378 -12.06 14.06 29.55
C LYS A 378 -11.84 15.41 30.26
N PHE A 379 -10.66 16.01 30.05
CA PHE A 379 -10.27 17.28 30.67
C PHE A 379 -10.16 17.26 32.21
N GLN A 380 -10.04 16.09 32.83
CA GLN A 380 -9.87 15.91 34.27
C GLN A 380 -8.62 15.10 34.59
N TRP A 381 -7.89 15.55 35.61
CA TRP A 381 -6.74 14.83 36.17
C TRP A 381 -7.23 13.86 37.25
N GLY A 382 -6.62 12.68 37.31
CA GLY A 382 -6.90 11.67 38.33
C GLY A 382 -5.68 10.85 38.71
N TYR A 383 -5.93 9.80 39.48
CA TYR A 383 -4.92 8.81 39.87
C TYR A 383 -4.88 7.63 38.88
N ALA A 384 -3.69 7.21 38.44
CA ALA A 384 -3.56 6.10 37.47
C ALA A 384 -3.99 4.73 38.02
N CYS A 385 -3.91 4.53 39.33
CA CYS A 385 -4.24 3.25 39.95
C CYS A 385 -5.73 2.93 39.99
N CYS A 386 -6.55 3.96 40.13
CA CYS A 386 -7.98 3.84 40.46
C CYS A 386 -8.88 4.66 39.51
N HIS A 387 -8.31 5.42 38.55
CA HIS A 387 -8.99 6.39 37.66
C HIS A 387 -9.91 7.41 38.37
N SER A 388 -9.75 7.59 39.68
CA SER A 388 -10.53 8.56 40.45
C SER A 388 -10.12 9.98 40.11
N THR A 389 -11.09 10.81 39.74
CA THR A 389 -10.95 12.25 39.44
C THR A 389 -11.16 13.13 40.68
N VAL A 390 -11.22 12.55 41.89
CA VAL A 390 -11.37 13.28 43.15
C VAL A 390 -10.07 13.25 43.95
N LYS A 391 -9.46 14.42 44.17
CA LYS A 391 -8.20 14.54 44.91
C LYS A 391 -8.40 14.15 46.38
N ASN A 392 -7.49 13.35 46.94
CA ASN A 392 -7.50 12.81 48.30
C ASN A 392 -8.61 11.79 48.60
N SER A 393 -9.24 11.17 47.60
CA SER A 393 -10.06 9.96 47.82
C SER A 393 -9.19 8.79 48.29
N PHE A 394 -9.78 7.79 48.94
CA PHE A 394 -9.10 6.51 49.16
C PHE A 394 -9.08 5.71 47.86
N CYS A 395 -8.01 4.94 47.59
CA CYS A 395 -7.95 4.14 46.37
C CYS A 395 -8.99 3.01 46.41
N THR A 396 -9.81 2.95 45.37
CA THR A 396 -10.85 1.96 45.12
C THR A 396 -10.36 0.70 44.40
N GLY A 397 -9.04 0.51 44.29
CA GLY A 397 -8.39 -0.55 43.53
C GLY A 397 -8.87 -0.69 42.08
N GLU A 398 -8.80 -1.92 41.58
CA GLU A 398 -9.29 -2.34 40.26
C GLU A 398 -10.82 -2.31 40.16
N GLU A 399 -11.52 -2.50 41.28
CA GLU A 399 -12.98 -2.44 41.37
C GLU A 399 -13.51 -1.06 40.98
N GLY A 400 -12.81 0.01 41.38
CA GLY A 400 -13.17 1.37 40.97
C GLY A 400 -12.97 1.65 39.48
N ARG A 401 -12.02 0.98 38.82
CA ARG A 401 -11.84 1.09 37.36
C ARG A 401 -12.99 0.42 36.62
N LYS A 402 -13.33 -0.81 37.01
CA LYS A 402 -14.48 -1.54 36.46
C LYS A 402 -15.79 -0.77 36.66
N ALA A 403 -16.03 -0.25 37.87
CA ALA A 403 -17.21 0.55 38.15
C ALA A 403 -17.27 1.86 37.33
N ALA A 404 -16.12 2.49 37.04
CA ALA A 404 -16.07 3.66 36.18
C ALA A 404 -16.38 3.30 34.72
N GLU A 405 -15.79 2.22 34.19
CA GLU A 405 -16.06 1.69 32.84
C GLU A 405 -17.53 1.27 32.70
N GLU A 406 -18.11 0.59 33.68
CA GLU A 406 -19.53 0.24 33.75
C GLU A 406 -20.42 1.49 33.80
N ALA A 407 -20.04 2.52 34.56
CA ALA A 407 -20.76 3.79 34.58
C ALA A 407 -20.68 4.52 33.22
N GLU A 408 -19.55 4.40 32.51
CA GLU A 408 -19.41 4.92 31.15
C GLU A 408 -20.28 4.15 30.16
N LEU A 409 -20.28 2.82 30.23
CA LEU A 409 -21.14 1.95 29.41
C LEU A 409 -22.62 2.19 29.71
N PHE A 410 -22.97 2.43 30.97
CA PHE A 410 -24.31 2.83 31.40
C PHE A 410 -24.67 4.21 30.84
N SER A 411 -23.76 5.19 30.90
CA SER A 411 -23.98 6.52 30.31
C SER A 411 -24.13 6.47 28.78
N LYS A 412 -23.51 5.50 28.13
CA LYS A 412 -23.62 5.21 26.69
C LYS A 412 -24.85 4.35 26.34
N GLY A 413 -25.63 3.90 27.33
CA GLY A 413 -26.93 3.26 27.13
C GLY A 413 -26.90 1.77 26.76
N MET A 414 -25.83 1.03 27.09
CA MET A 414 -25.64 -0.37 26.64
C MET A 414 -26.08 -1.45 27.67
N LEU A 415 -26.76 -1.10 28.78
CA LEU A 415 -27.07 -2.06 29.85
C LEU A 415 -28.58 -2.28 30.04
N LEU A 416 -29.21 -3.12 29.22
CA LEU A 416 -30.61 -3.55 29.41
C LEU A 416 -30.87 -4.99 28.94
N LEU A 417 -30.08 -5.98 29.43
CA LEU A 417 -30.47 -7.39 29.54
C LEU A 417 -29.70 -8.06 30.71
N PRO A 418 -30.29 -8.99 31.48
CA PRO A 418 -29.69 -9.55 32.68
C PRO A 418 -28.70 -10.69 32.39
N ALA A 419 -27.71 -10.77 33.26
CA ALA A 419 -26.55 -11.66 33.22
C ALA A 419 -26.87 -13.16 33.26
N GLY A 420 -26.12 -13.92 32.45
CA GLY A 420 -25.75 -15.31 32.69
C GLY A 420 -24.22 -15.39 32.61
N GLU A 421 -23.61 -15.83 33.69
CA GLU A 421 -22.15 -16.07 33.85
C GLU A 421 -21.68 -17.11 32.83
N GLU A 422 -20.51 -16.93 32.21
CA GLU A 422 -19.33 -17.82 32.26
C GLU A 422 -18.14 -17.13 31.55
N ASP A 423 -16.95 -17.32 32.12
CA ASP A 423 -15.72 -16.59 31.84
C ASP A 423 -15.05 -16.92 30.51
N SER A 424 -14.20 -15.97 30.10
CA SER A 424 -13.03 -16.06 29.24
C SER A 424 -13.16 -15.63 27.77
N ASN A 425 -12.36 -14.61 27.45
CA ASN A 425 -11.78 -14.29 26.15
C ASN A 425 -12.51 -13.29 25.24
N VAL A 426 -12.59 -12.01 25.67
CA VAL A 426 -13.03 -10.90 24.81
C VAL A 426 -12.11 -9.69 24.97
N GLU A 427 -10.87 -9.78 24.49
CA GLU A 427 -10.02 -8.62 24.19
C GLU A 427 -9.45 -8.62 22.75
N GLU A 428 -9.87 -9.54 21.88
CA GLU A 428 -9.38 -9.63 20.47
C GLU A 428 -10.41 -9.24 19.39
N GLU A 429 -11.58 -8.70 19.76
CA GLU A 429 -12.62 -8.32 18.78
C GLU A 429 -13.01 -6.82 18.83
N VAL A 430 -12.03 -5.92 18.86
CA VAL A 430 -12.28 -4.49 18.51
C VAL A 430 -11.24 -3.92 17.53
N SER A 431 -10.30 -4.74 17.03
CA SER A 431 -9.31 -4.33 16.02
C SER A 431 -9.60 -4.84 14.59
N GLN A 432 -10.81 -5.35 14.33
CA GLN A 432 -11.22 -5.90 13.02
C GLN A 432 -12.39 -5.15 12.37
N LEU A 433 -12.52 -3.84 12.59
CA LEU A 433 -13.53 -3.00 11.91
C LEU A 433 -12.94 -1.86 11.07
N THR A 434 -11.63 -1.89 10.79
CA THR A 434 -10.98 -1.00 9.81
C THR A 434 -9.94 -1.74 9.00
N LYS A 435 -10.39 -2.58 8.07
CA LYS A 435 -9.63 -3.05 6.90
C LYS A 435 -10.64 -3.62 5.91
N GLU A 436 -11.19 -2.76 5.07
CA GLU A 436 -11.86 -3.21 3.85
C GLU A 436 -10.76 -3.72 2.91
N GLU A 437 -10.89 -4.99 2.52
CA GLU A 437 -9.98 -5.70 1.65
C GLU A 437 -10.24 -5.34 0.19
N GLU A 438 -9.15 -4.98 -0.49
CA GLU A 438 -9.03 -4.96 -1.95
C GLU A 438 -8.85 -6.40 -2.45
N ASP A 439 -9.80 -6.88 -3.26
CA ASP A 439 -9.71 -8.16 -3.98
C ASP A 439 -9.27 -7.96 -5.46
N PRO A 440 -8.81 -9.02 -6.14
CA PRO A 440 -7.62 -8.98 -7.00
C PRO A 440 -7.87 -8.64 -8.48
N VAL A 441 -6.85 -8.03 -9.08
CA VAL A 441 -6.76 -7.75 -10.53
C VAL A 441 -6.60 -9.04 -11.34
N GLU A 442 -7.63 -9.41 -12.09
CA GLU A 442 -7.57 -10.42 -13.16
C GLU A 442 -6.79 -9.93 -14.39
N GLU A 443 -6.09 -10.87 -15.02
CA GLU A 443 -5.20 -10.69 -16.17
C GLU A 443 -5.87 -10.01 -17.38
N LYS A 444 -5.26 -8.91 -17.83
CA LYS A 444 -5.53 -8.29 -19.14
C LYS A 444 -5.11 -9.23 -20.27
N THR A 445 -6.08 -9.90 -20.88
CA THR A 445 -5.91 -10.41 -22.25
C THR A 445 -5.94 -9.21 -23.22
N SER A 446 -4.89 -9.09 -24.04
CA SER A 446 -4.73 -8.01 -25.01
C SER A 446 -5.84 -8.03 -26.07
N HIS A 447 -6.68 -7.00 -26.08
CA HIS A 447 -7.69 -6.81 -27.12
C HIS A 447 -7.03 -6.41 -28.45
N ASN A 448 -7.11 -7.28 -29.46
CA ASN A 448 -6.69 -7.01 -30.83
C ASN A 448 -7.90 -6.50 -31.64
N PRO A 449 -7.92 -5.24 -32.13
CA PRO A 449 -9.12 -4.58 -32.65
C PRO A 449 -9.60 -5.06 -34.03
N ASN A 450 -9.06 -6.16 -34.58
CA ASN A 450 -9.38 -6.62 -35.93
C ASN A 450 -9.78 -8.11 -36.00
N ALA A 451 -10.18 -8.72 -34.88
CA ALA A 451 -10.71 -10.09 -34.89
C ALA A 451 -12.23 -10.07 -35.17
N PRO A 452 -12.76 -10.92 -36.07
CA PRO A 452 -14.20 -11.00 -36.34
C PRO A 452 -14.96 -11.46 -35.09
N ASP A 453 -16.16 -10.89 -34.88
CA ASP A 453 -16.99 -11.12 -33.69
C ASP A 453 -17.23 -12.63 -33.44
N ARG A 454 -16.87 -13.09 -32.24
CA ARG A 454 -17.12 -14.44 -31.75
C ARG A 454 -18.60 -14.61 -31.34
N PRO A 455 -19.16 -15.84 -31.43
CA PRO A 455 -20.55 -16.16 -31.03
C PRO A 455 -20.83 -15.96 -29.54
N GLU A 456 -19.82 -15.66 -28.72
CA GLU A 456 -19.95 -15.50 -27.27
C GLU A 456 -20.76 -14.26 -26.85
N LYS A 457 -20.81 -13.20 -27.67
CA LYS A 457 -21.65 -12.01 -27.39
C LYS A 457 -23.13 -12.27 -27.58
N GLN A 458 -23.51 -13.17 -28.50
CA GLN A 458 -24.90 -13.59 -28.68
C GLN A 458 -25.38 -14.39 -27.46
N ASN A 459 -24.50 -15.20 -26.87
CA ASN A 459 -24.79 -15.95 -25.65
C ASN A 459 -24.99 -15.06 -24.42
N LEU A 460 -24.32 -13.90 -24.32
CA LEU A 460 -24.49 -12.95 -23.21
C LEU A 460 -25.83 -12.21 -23.28
N ASP A 461 -26.26 -11.77 -24.47
CA ASP A 461 -27.58 -11.16 -24.65
C ASP A 461 -28.72 -12.17 -24.49
N GLU A 462 -28.53 -13.43 -24.92
CA GLU A 462 -29.48 -14.52 -24.65
C GLU A 462 -29.53 -14.88 -23.16
N SER A 463 -28.39 -14.85 -22.46
CA SER A 463 -28.33 -15.05 -21.01
C SER A 463 -29.04 -13.92 -20.26
N ARG A 464 -28.90 -12.66 -20.69
CA ARG A 464 -29.63 -11.51 -20.14
C ARG A 464 -31.13 -11.65 -20.34
N ARG A 465 -31.59 -12.02 -21.55
CA ARG A 465 -33.02 -12.29 -21.82
C ARG A 465 -33.55 -13.44 -20.97
N ARG A 466 -32.77 -14.52 -20.83
CA ARG A 466 -33.13 -15.67 -19.99
C ARG A 466 -33.18 -15.32 -18.50
N MET A 467 -32.33 -14.40 -18.04
CA MET A 467 -32.36 -13.86 -16.68
C MET A 467 -33.58 -12.96 -16.44
N GLU A 468 -33.97 -12.16 -17.42
CA GLU A 468 -35.22 -11.37 -17.40
C GLU A 468 -36.46 -12.28 -17.33
N GLU A 469 -36.51 -13.35 -18.14
CA GLU A 469 -37.59 -14.34 -18.13
C GLU A 469 -37.67 -15.13 -16.81
N LEU A 470 -36.53 -15.43 -16.17
CA LEU A 470 -36.49 -16.07 -14.86
C LEU A 470 -36.83 -15.11 -13.70
N LYS A 471 -36.51 -13.82 -13.82
CA LYS A 471 -36.90 -12.78 -12.85
C LYS A 471 -38.39 -12.43 -12.94
N ALA A 472 -39.01 -12.58 -14.11
CA ALA A 472 -40.41 -12.21 -14.33
C ALA A 472 -41.43 -13.08 -13.57
N GLY A 473 -41.05 -14.28 -13.12
CA GLY A 473 -41.96 -15.21 -12.44
C GLY A 473 -43.08 -15.72 -13.35
N ILE A 474 -43.72 -16.83 -12.97
CA ILE A 474 -44.80 -17.43 -13.78
C ILE A 474 -46.07 -16.61 -13.53
N THR A 475 -46.57 -15.93 -14.56
CA THR A 475 -47.79 -15.12 -14.45
C THR A 475 -49.04 -15.99 -14.39
N GLU A 476 -50.13 -15.49 -13.79
CA GLU A 476 -51.39 -16.22 -13.65
C GLU A 476 -52.00 -16.59 -15.03
N GLU A 477 -51.75 -15.77 -16.04
CA GLU A 477 -52.14 -16.02 -17.44
C GLU A 477 -51.39 -17.22 -18.06
N GLU A 478 -50.11 -17.40 -17.74
CA GLU A 478 -49.32 -18.54 -18.21
C GLU A 478 -49.71 -19.83 -17.49
N MET A 479 -50.06 -19.76 -16.21
CA MET A 479 -50.65 -20.88 -15.46
C MET A 479 -52.02 -21.29 -16.01
N GLU A 480 -52.86 -20.33 -16.42
CA GLU A 480 -54.12 -20.61 -17.10
C GLU A 480 -53.93 -21.20 -18.49
N ARG A 481 -52.96 -20.72 -19.27
CA ARG A 481 -52.61 -21.30 -20.58
C ARG A 481 -52.11 -22.72 -20.44
N TYR A 482 -51.25 -22.99 -19.45
CA TYR A 482 -50.77 -24.33 -19.16
C TYR A 482 -51.91 -25.26 -18.70
N ARG A 483 -52.84 -24.76 -17.86
CA ARG A 483 -54.06 -25.50 -17.48
C ARG A 483 -54.93 -25.79 -18.70
N LYS A 484 -55.15 -24.82 -19.59
CA LYS A 484 -55.92 -24.96 -20.84
C LYS A 484 -55.25 -25.94 -21.82
N GLU A 485 -53.93 -25.88 -22.00
CA GLU A 485 -53.21 -26.84 -22.84
C GLU A 485 -53.25 -28.25 -22.27
N ARG A 486 -53.17 -28.40 -20.94
CA ARG A 486 -53.28 -29.70 -20.28
C ARG A 486 -54.69 -30.27 -20.41
N THR A 487 -55.74 -29.46 -20.27
CA THR A 487 -57.12 -29.90 -20.52
C THR A 487 -57.35 -30.23 -21.99
N ASN A 488 -56.81 -29.44 -22.92
CA ASN A 488 -56.96 -29.70 -24.35
C ASN A 488 -56.21 -30.95 -24.80
N LYS A 489 -55.04 -31.26 -24.21
CA LYS A 489 -54.33 -32.53 -24.46
C LYS A 489 -55.00 -33.75 -23.84
N SER A 490 -55.85 -33.57 -22.83
CA SER A 490 -56.60 -34.65 -22.18
C SER A 490 -58.04 -34.79 -22.70
N ASP A 491 -58.48 -33.90 -23.61
CA ASP A 491 -59.75 -34.00 -24.30
C ASP A 491 -59.63 -34.92 -25.54
N PRO A 492 -60.31 -36.07 -25.56
CA PRO A 492 -60.28 -36.99 -26.71
C PRO A 492 -60.90 -36.39 -27.99
N MET A 493 -61.69 -35.31 -27.90
CA MET A 493 -62.25 -34.60 -29.06
C MET A 493 -61.24 -33.64 -29.73
N ALA A 494 -60.19 -33.22 -29.02
CA ALA A 494 -59.17 -32.31 -29.57
C ALA A 494 -58.37 -32.94 -30.72
N ALA A 495 -58.22 -34.28 -30.72
CA ALA A 495 -57.56 -35.02 -31.81
C ALA A 495 -58.45 -35.24 -33.05
N MET A 496 -59.75 -34.96 -32.93
CA MET A 496 -60.77 -35.17 -33.97
C MET A 496 -61.20 -33.86 -34.65
N LEU A 497 -60.91 -32.72 -34.04
CA LEU A 497 -61.14 -31.40 -34.64
C LEU A 497 -60.19 -31.17 -35.82
N GLY A 498 -60.74 -31.22 -37.05
CA GLY A 498 -60.02 -30.91 -38.29
C GLY A 498 -59.77 -32.08 -39.24
N ARG A 499 -60.29 -33.29 -38.95
CA ARG A 499 -60.24 -34.45 -39.85
C ARG A 499 -61.62 -34.85 -40.38
N ASP A 500 -62.36 -33.92 -40.97
CA ASP A 500 -63.46 -34.26 -41.86
C ASP A 500 -62.94 -34.23 -43.30
N GLU A 501 -62.36 -35.34 -43.75
CA GLU A 501 -62.07 -35.55 -45.18
C GLU A 501 -63.35 -35.99 -45.88
N LEU A 502 -63.85 -35.12 -46.75
CA LEU A 502 -64.99 -35.35 -47.62
C LEU A 502 -64.60 -36.43 -48.65
N VAL A 503 -65.16 -37.64 -48.52
CA VAL A 503 -65.05 -38.68 -49.56
C VAL A 503 -65.86 -38.22 -50.77
N GLY A 504 -65.15 -37.91 -51.86
CA GLY A 504 -65.70 -37.58 -53.18
C GLY A 504 -64.67 -37.80 -54.27
#